data_AF-A0A3P6RB92-F1
#
_entry.id   AF-A0A3P6RB92-F1
#
_cell.length_a   1.000
_cell.length_b   1.000
_cell.length_c   1.000
_cell.angle_alpha   90.00
_cell.angle_beta   90.00
_cell.angle_gamma   90.00
#
_symmetry.space_group_name_H-M   'P 1'
#
loop_
_entity.id
_entity.type
_entity.pdbx_description
1 polymer ?
#
loop_
_entity_poly.entity_id
_entity_poly.type
_entity_poly.pdbx_seq_one_letter_code
_entity_poly.pdbx_strand_id
1 'polypeptide(L)'
;MLQICQLSFLHSTALEAIGQQKRHSSIFFSLPPGSYPSPAIASIENILWKGKQCSLFANLFERAVLGGLVAVSTQHPGLYLQAAAYYYRQANEAIAVQKASPYLAGLSYPTPDPLTSATPTFYGQRPWRASAEGIDNYVDDETEKNACTALELSCHPNHERCIALLSSAMLQFKKYKCQRMQRYMMLLLSDEYCAMGQNVKALQVWLRIQIQ
;
A
#
# COMPACT_ATOMS: atom_id res chain seq x y z
N MET A 1 15.86 -2.73 6.32
CA MET A 1 15.42 -1.36 6.68
C MET A 1 14.54 -1.37 7.93
N LEU A 2 13.34 -1.97 7.90
CA LEU A 2 12.40 -1.90 9.05
C LEU A 2 12.97 -2.43 10.38
N GLN A 3 13.77 -3.51 10.34
CA GLN A 3 14.47 -4.02 11.52
C GLN A 3 15.46 -3.00 12.11
N ILE A 4 16.18 -2.26 11.26
CA ILE A 4 17.12 -1.21 11.71
C ILE A 4 16.33 -0.07 12.37
N CYS A 5 15.24 0.39 11.74
CA CYS A 5 14.38 1.41 12.32
C CYS A 5 13.76 0.96 13.66
N GLN A 6 13.36 -0.31 13.77
CA GLN A 6 12.86 -0.89 15.02
C GLN A 6 13.92 -0.84 16.12
N LEU A 7 15.16 -1.26 15.82
CA LEU A 7 16.27 -1.17 16.77
C LEU A 7 16.56 0.27 17.17
N SER A 8 16.62 1.20 16.22
CA SER A 8 16.81 2.64 16.51
C SER A 8 15.72 3.19 17.44
N PHE A 9 14.45 2.81 17.23
CA PHE A 9 13.38 3.21 18.16
C PHE A 9 13.53 2.59 19.55
N LEU A 10 13.97 1.34 19.67
CA LEU A 10 14.24 0.70 20.97
C LEU A 10 15.39 1.38 21.73
N HIS A 11 16.42 1.84 21.01
CA HIS A 11 17.54 2.58 21.59
C HIS A 11 17.27 4.08 21.76
N SER A 12 16.01 4.52 21.61
CA SER A 12 15.60 5.93 21.71
C SER A 12 16.27 6.87 20.69
N THR A 13 16.83 6.33 19.59
CA THR A 13 17.43 7.11 18.50
C THR A 13 16.43 7.38 17.37
N ALA A 14 15.32 8.04 17.68
CA ALA A 14 14.22 8.28 16.72
C ALA A 14 14.65 9.08 15.47
N LEU A 15 15.57 10.03 15.61
CA LEU A 15 16.09 10.81 14.47
C LEU A 15 16.86 9.93 13.47
N GLU A 16 17.57 8.92 13.95
CA GLU A 16 18.27 7.96 13.10
C GLU A 16 17.26 7.10 12.34
N ALA A 17 16.22 6.60 13.01
CA ALA A 17 15.15 5.84 12.36
C ALA A 17 14.48 6.65 11.23
N ILE A 18 14.19 7.93 11.49
CA ILE A 18 13.62 8.86 10.49
C ILE A 18 14.62 9.10 9.35
N GLY A 19 15.90 9.31 9.66
CA GLY A 19 16.97 9.47 8.66
C GLY A 19 17.13 8.25 7.76
N GLN A 20 17.09 7.05 8.33
CA GLN A 20 17.13 5.78 7.59
C GLN A 20 15.90 5.63 6.68
N GLN A 21 14.70 5.96 7.18
CA GLN A 21 13.49 5.92 6.35
C GLN A 21 13.58 6.90 5.16
N LYS A 22 14.08 8.12 5.38
CA LYS A 22 14.27 9.10 4.30
C LYS A 22 15.27 8.61 3.26
N ARG A 23 16.41 8.06 3.69
CA ARG A 23 17.42 7.49 2.80
C ARG A 23 16.85 6.31 2.00
N HIS A 24 16.15 5.39 2.67
CA HIS A 24 15.48 4.27 2.01
C HIS A 24 14.47 4.75 0.97
N SER A 25 13.63 5.72 1.32
CA SER A 25 12.64 6.26 0.37
C SER A 25 13.33 6.92 -0.84
N SER A 26 14.38 7.71 -0.60
CA SER A 26 15.15 8.37 -1.67
C SER A 26 15.76 7.36 -2.67
N ILE A 27 16.34 6.28 -2.16
CA ILE A 27 17.02 5.27 -3.00
C ILE A 27 16.02 4.33 -3.67
N PHE A 28 15.10 3.74 -2.91
CA PHE A 28 14.30 2.64 -3.42
C PHE A 28 12.97 3.08 -4.02
N PHE A 29 12.39 4.21 -3.59
CA PHE A 29 11.12 4.65 -4.18
C PHE A 29 11.31 5.30 -5.55
N SER A 30 12.53 5.75 -5.86
CA SER A 30 12.93 6.28 -7.17
C SER A 30 13.26 5.19 -8.20
N LEU A 31 13.44 3.94 -7.77
CA LEU A 31 13.70 2.84 -8.69
C LEU A 31 12.46 2.55 -9.56
N PRO A 32 12.67 2.27 -10.86
CA PRO A 32 11.57 1.90 -11.75
C PRO A 32 10.94 0.58 -11.30
N PRO A 33 9.64 0.37 -11.60
CA PRO A 33 9.02 -0.94 -11.42
C PRO A 33 9.71 -1.98 -12.31
N GLY A 34 9.66 -3.24 -11.89
CA GLY A 34 10.09 -4.35 -12.74
C GLY A 34 9.18 -4.52 -13.97
N SER A 35 9.48 -5.52 -14.79
CA SER A 35 8.67 -5.84 -15.98
C SER A 35 7.79 -7.08 -15.79
N TYR A 36 7.99 -7.81 -14.69
CA TYR A 36 7.38 -9.10 -14.43
C TYR A 36 6.41 -9.02 -13.24
N PRO A 37 5.22 -9.65 -13.28
CA PRO A 37 4.71 -10.58 -14.32
C PRO A 37 4.23 -9.88 -15.60
N SER A 38 3.69 -8.67 -15.49
CA SER A 38 3.47 -7.75 -16.60
C SER A 38 3.85 -6.33 -16.17
N PRO A 39 4.17 -5.42 -17.10
CA PRO A 39 4.53 -4.05 -16.73
C PRO A 39 3.45 -3.33 -15.90
N ALA A 40 2.17 -3.60 -16.18
CA ALA A 40 1.05 -3.03 -15.44
C ALA A 40 1.02 -3.53 -13.99
N ILE A 41 1.08 -4.85 -13.78
CA ILE A 41 1.10 -5.44 -12.45
C ILE A 41 2.34 -5.04 -11.68
N ALA A 42 3.51 -5.11 -12.30
CA ALA A 42 4.77 -4.77 -11.63
C ALA A 42 4.76 -3.30 -11.16
N SER A 43 4.14 -2.40 -11.93
CA SER A 43 3.89 -1.02 -11.52
C SER A 43 2.96 -0.93 -10.31
N ILE A 44 1.80 -1.60 -10.35
CA ILE A 44 0.83 -1.64 -9.24
C ILE A 44 1.47 -2.21 -7.97
N GLU A 45 2.18 -3.33 -8.07
CA GLU A 45 2.88 -3.97 -6.95
C GLU A 45 3.97 -3.07 -6.36
N ASN A 46 4.72 -2.34 -7.19
CA ASN A 46 5.70 -1.36 -6.73
C ASN A 46 5.03 -0.25 -5.92
N ILE A 47 3.90 0.29 -6.39
CA ILE A 47 3.13 1.31 -5.68
C ILE A 47 2.60 0.75 -4.35
N LEU A 48 2.01 -0.45 -4.36
CA LEU A 48 1.51 -1.11 -3.15
C LEU A 48 2.63 -1.40 -2.14
N TRP A 49 3.81 -1.78 -2.63
CA TRP A 49 5.00 -1.99 -1.81
C TRP A 49 5.44 -0.69 -1.13
N LYS A 50 5.51 0.43 -1.87
CA LYS A 50 5.80 1.77 -1.30
C LYS A 50 4.82 2.11 -0.18
N GLY A 51 3.52 1.96 -0.45
CA GLY A 51 2.46 2.17 0.55
C GLY A 51 2.60 1.27 1.77
N LYS A 52 2.96 0.00 1.57
CA LYS A 52 3.20 -0.95 2.66
C LYS A 52 4.40 -0.55 3.52
N GLN A 53 5.52 -0.12 2.92
CA GLN A 53 6.69 0.36 3.66
C GLN A 53 6.35 1.56 4.55
N CYS A 54 5.62 2.55 4.00
CA CYS A 54 5.16 3.71 4.75
C CYS A 54 4.24 3.32 5.93
N SER A 55 3.29 2.41 5.70
CA SER A 55 2.39 1.92 6.75
C SER A 55 3.12 1.16 7.85
N LEU A 56 4.08 0.30 7.51
CA LEU A 56 4.88 -0.44 8.49
C LEU A 56 5.74 0.51 9.33
N PHE A 57 6.38 1.49 8.69
CA PHE A 57 7.15 2.50 9.41
C PHE A 57 6.27 3.34 10.34
N ALA A 58 5.07 3.74 9.90
CA ALA A 58 4.11 4.46 10.72
C ALA A 58 3.74 3.68 11.99
N ASN A 59 3.48 2.38 11.87
CA ASN A 59 3.16 1.52 13.00
C ASN A 59 4.34 1.38 13.98
N LEU A 60 5.57 1.29 13.47
CA LEU A 60 6.78 1.28 14.32
C LEU A 60 6.93 2.59 15.09
N PHE A 61 6.73 3.72 14.40
CA PHE A 61 6.83 5.04 15.02
C PHE A 61 5.70 5.23 16.06
N GLU A 62 4.47 4.81 15.78
CA GLU A 62 3.38 4.87 16.74
C GLU A 62 3.68 4.06 18.01
N ARG A 63 4.25 2.86 17.89
CA ARG A 63 4.71 2.06 19.04
C ARG A 63 5.80 2.78 19.83
N ALA A 64 6.74 3.43 19.15
CA ALA A 64 7.77 4.23 19.82
C ALA A 64 7.18 5.41 20.60
N VAL A 65 6.18 6.09 20.03
CA VAL A 65 5.46 7.18 20.72
C VAL A 65 4.70 6.67 21.94
N LEU A 66 4.05 5.50 21.84
CA LEU A 66 3.42 4.84 22.99
C LEU A 66 4.45 4.42 24.06
N GLY A 67 5.67 4.07 23.63
CA GLY A 67 6.80 3.75 24.51
C GLY A 67 7.50 4.96 25.15
N GLY A 68 6.97 6.18 24.99
CA GLY A 68 7.48 7.38 25.64
C GLY A 68 8.23 8.37 24.74
N LEU A 69 8.36 8.08 23.44
CA LEU A 69 8.94 9.04 22.49
C LEU A 69 8.01 10.25 22.30
N VAL A 70 8.54 11.45 22.53
CA VAL A 70 7.82 12.71 22.30
C VAL A 70 7.83 13.03 20.81
N ALA A 71 6.70 12.80 20.14
CA ALA A 71 6.48 13.24 18.75
C ALA A 71 5.97 14.69 18.69
N VAL A 72 6.30 15.39 17.61
CA VAL A 72 5.94 16.80 17.36
C VAL A 72 5.11 16.93 16.08
N SER A 73 4.49 18.08 15.86
CA SER A 73 3.62 18.33 14.70
C SER A 73 4.32 18.14 13.34
N THR A 74 5.63 18.26 13.28
CA THR A 74 6.44 18.05 12.06
C THR A 74 7.04 16.65 11.95
N GLN A 75 6.95 15.83 12.99
CA GLN A 75 7.52 14.48 13.05
C GLN A 75 6.61 13.58 13.88
N HIS A 76 5.63 12.97 13.21
CA HIS A 76 4.68 12.06 13.83
C HIS A 76 4.21 10.96 12.87
N PRO A 77 3.62 9.85 13.37
CA PRO A 77 3.19 8.71 12.54
C PRO A 77 2.22 9.09 11.42
N GLY A 78 1.32 10.06 11.66
CA GLY A 78 0.35 10.55 10.68
C GLY A 78 0.91 10.96 9.31
N LEU A 79 2.15 11.48 9.24
CA LEU A 79 2.80 11.83 7.96
C LEU A 79 3.03 10.59 7.09
N TYR A 80 3.41 9.48 7.72
CA TYR A 80 3.69 8.21 7.04
C TYR A 80 2.40 7.44 6.73
N LEU A 81 1.36 7.58 7.56
CA LEU A 81 0.02 7.08 7.24
C LEU A 81 -0.59 7.79 6.03
N GLN A 82 -0.43 9.12 5.95
CA GLN A 82 -0.82 9.89 4.77
C GLN A 82 -0.07 9.42 3.52
N ALA A 83 1.26 9.28 3.60
CA ALA A 83 2.05 8.78 2.47
C ALA A 83 1.62 7.37 2.06
N ALA A 84 1.33 6.49 3.02
CA ALA A 84 0.79 5.16 2.74
C ALA A 84 -0.54 5.25 1.98
N ALA A 85 -1.50 6.04 2.49
CA ALA A 85 -2.79 6.24 1.84
C ALA A 85 -2.65 6.78 0.41
N TYR A 86 -1.74 7.74 0.20
CA TYR A 86 -1.44 8.29 -1.12
C TYR A 86 -1.01 7.22 -2.13
N TYR A 87 -0.15 6.28 -1.73
CA TYR A 87 0.24 5.17 -2.60
C TYR A 87 -0.88 4.16 -2.82
N TYR A 88 -1.65 3.80 -1.79
CA TYR A 88 -2.80 2.90 -1.98
C TYR A 88 -3.86 3.49 -2.92
N ARG A 89 -4.08 4.81 -2.88
CA ARG A 89 -4.96 5.52 -3.83
C ARG A 89 -4.46 5.43 -5.27
N GLN A 90 -3.19 5.75 -5.50
CA GLN A 90 -2.58 5.59 -6.84
C GLN A 90 -2.65 4.15 -7.34
N ALA A 91 -2.50 3.16 -6.45
CA ALA A 91 -2.67 1.76 -6.82
C ALA A 91 -4.12 1.47 -7.24
N ASN A 92 -5.12 1.96 -6.49
CA ASN A 92 -6.53 1.80 -6.87
C ASN A 92 -6.84 2.43 -8.22
N GLU A 93 -6.31 3.63 -8.50
CA GLU A 93 -6.44 4.30 -9.80
C GLU A 93 -5.79 3.48 -10.92
N ALA A 94 -4.56 2.99 -10.73
CA ALA A 94 -3.86 2.16 -11.71
C ALA A 94 -4.60 0.83 -11.97
N ILE A 95 -5.16 0.21 -10.94
CA ILE A 95 -5.97 -1.01 -11.08
C ILE A 95 -7.26 -0.72 -11.86
N ALA A 96 -7.93 0.39 -11.58
CA ALA A 96 -9.14 0.79 -12.30
C ALA A 96 -8.84 1.02 -13.80
N VAL A 97 -7.73 1.70 -14.11
CA VAL A 97 -7.26 1.89 -15.50
C VAL A 97 -6.96 0.55 -16.17
N GLN A 98 -6.26 -0.36 -15.48
CA GLN A 98 -5.96 -1.68 -16.02
C GLN A 98 -7.24 -2.47 -16.33
N LYS A 99 -8.24 -2.42 -15.44
CA LYS A 99 -9.53 -3.11 -15.62
C LYS A 99 -10.41 -2.54 -16.70
N ALA A 100 -10.30 -1.25 -16.99
CA ALA A 100 -10.99 -0.63 -18.10
C ALA A 100 -10.41 -1.05 -19.48
N SER A 101 -9.27 -1.75 -19.50
CA SER A 101 -8.65 -2.23 -20.73
C SER A 101 -9.52 -3.29 -21.43
N PRO A 102 -9.80 -3.15 -22.74
CA PRO A 102 -10.52 -4.17 -23.53
C PRO A 102 -9.83 -5.53 -23.51
N TYR A 103 -8.51 -5.56 -23.30
CA TYR A 103 -7.73 -6.78 -23.17
C TYR A 103 -8.25 -7.66 -22.03
N LEU A 104 -8.43 -7.11 -20.82
CA LEU A 104 -8.90 -7.89 -19.67
C LEU A 104 -10.36 -8.30 -19.78
N ALA A 105 -11.19 -7.52 -20.48
CA ALA A 105 -12.60 -7.84 -20.68
C ALA A 105 -12.83 -9.12 -21.51
N GLY A 106 -11.86 -9.50 -22.35
CA GLY A 106 -11.91 -10.72 -23.17
C GLY A 106 -11.28 -11.95 -22.51
N LEU A 107 -10.64 -11.82 -21.35
CA LEU A 107 -9.98 -12.92 -20.67
C LEU A 107 -10.94 -13.64 -19.73
N SER A 108 -10.85 -14.97 -19.72
CA SER A 108 -11.52 -15.81 -18.74
C SER A 108 -10.53 -16.22 -17.65
N TYR A 109 -11.03 -16.34 -16.42
CA TYR A 109 -10.21 -16.83 -15.31
C TYR A 109 -9.79 -18.28 -15.59
N PRO A 110 -8.49 -18.62 -15.52
CA PRO A 110 -8.02 -19.96 -15.83
C PRO A 110 -8.51 -20.98 -14.80
N THR A 111 -8.78 -22.20 -15.26
CA THR A 111 -9.18 -23.33 -14.42
C THR A 111 -8.28 -24.53 -14.73
N PRO A 112 -7.63 -25.18 -13.75
CA PRO A 112 -7.66 -24.90 -12.30
C PRO A 112 -6.97 -23.58 -11.91
N ASP A 113 -7.25 -23.04 -10.71
CA ASP A 113 -6.66 -21.77 -10.25
C ASP A 113 -5.14 -21.93 -10.01
N PRO A 114 -4.29 -21.23 -10.80
CA PRO A 114 -2.84 -21.31 -10.65
C PRO A 114 -2.32 -20.57 -9.40
N LEU A 115 -3.13 -19.75 -8.75
CA LEU A 115 -2.76 -18.98 -7.55
C LEU A 115 -2.94 -19.76 -6.25
N THR A 116 -3.60 -20.93 -6.28
CA THR A 116 -3.88 -21.72 -5.08
C THR A 116 -2.68 -22.56 -4.59
N SER A 117 -1.60 -22.65 -5.37
CA SER A 117 -0.45 -23.50 -5.02
C SER A 117 0.33 -23.01 -3.79
N ALA A 118 1.16 -23.90 -3.25
CA ALA A 118 1.79 -23.89 -1.92
C ALA A 118 2.16 -22.52 -1.31
N THR A 119 2.00 -22.45 0.02
CA THR A 119 2.47 -21.33 0.85
C THR A 119 3.91 -20.97 0.49
N PRO A 120 4.19 -19.70 0.11
CA PRO A 120 5.54 -19.31 -0.30
C PRO A 120 6.52 -19.50 0.85
N THR A 121 7.57 -20.28 0.61
CA THR A 121 8.66 -20.52 1.57
C THR A 121 9.52 -19.26 1.75
N PHE A 122 9.71 -18.51 0.65
CA PHE A 122 10.54 -17.32 0.62
C PHE A 122 9.75 -16.05 0.26
N TYR A 123 10.20 -14.91 0.80
CA TYR A 123 9.62 -13.61 0.47
C TYR A 123 9.79 -13.29 -1.02
N GLY A 124 8.71 -12.90 -1.68
CA GLY A 124 8.70 -12.58 -3.12
C GLY A 124 8.56 -13.78 -4.04
N GLN A 125 8.53 -15.00 -3.50
CA GLN A 125 8.24 -16.21 -4.27
C GLN A 125 6.77 -16.20 -4.71
N ARG A 126 6.53 -16.51 -5.99
CA ARG A 126 5.18 -16.65 -6.54
C ARG A 126 4.64 -18.06 -6.23
N PRO A 127 3.36 -18.21 -5.84
CA PRO A 127 2.77 -19.51 -5.50
C PRO A 127 2.99 -20.58 -6.58
N TRP A 128 2.78 -20.24 -7.86
CA TRP A 128 2.92 -21.17 -8.99
C TRP A 128 4.38 -21.54 -9.32
N ARG A 129 5.36 -20.86 -8.71
CA ARG A 129 6.79 -21.17 -8.80
C ARG A 129 7.31 -21.89 -7.56
N ALA A 130 6.49 -22.03 -6.51
CA ALA A 130 6.92 -22.60 -5.23
C ALA A 130 7.12 -24.12 -5.26
N SER A 131 6.47 -24.85 -6.17
CA SER A 131 6.62 -26.31 -6.29
C SER A 131 7.77 -26.73 -7.20
N ALA A 132 8.47 -25.78 -7.83
CA ALA A 132 9.55 -26.02 -8.77
C ALA A 132 10.95 -26.07 -8.10
N GLU A 133 11.06 -26.52 -6.85
CA GLU A 133 12.33 -26.52 -6.08
C GLU A 133 13.38 -27.57 -6.53
N GLY A 134 13.30 -28.06 -7.78
CA GLY A 134 14.27 -28.96 -8.39
C GLY A 134 15.16 -28.24 -9.41
N ILE A 135 16.43 -28.65 -9.52
CA ILE A 135 17.46 -28.09 -10.42
C ILE A 135 17.06 -28.08 -11.91
N ASP A 136 16.02 -28.84 -12.29
CA ASP A 136 15.54 -29.03 -13.68
C ASP A 136 14.07 -28.65 -13.91
N ASN A 137 13.38 -28.01 -12.95
CA ASN A 137 11.95 -27.73 -13.08
C ASN A 137 11.68 -26.36 -13.72
N TYR A 138 11.62 -26.33 -15.05
CA TYR A 138 11.01 -25.25 -15.81
C TYR A 138 9.51 -25.22 -15.51
N VAL A 139 8.99 -24.11 -15.00
CA VAL A 139 7.53 -23.90 -14.98
C VAL A 139 7.10 -23.75 -16.43
N ASP A 140 6.19 -24.61 -16.87
CA ASP A 140 5.66 -24.58 -18.23
C ASP A 140 5.12 -23.17 -18.58
N ASP A 141 5.43 -22.71 -19.80
CA ASP A 141 5.08 -21.37 -20.27
C ASP A 141 3.56 -21.15 -20.24
N GLU A 142 2.77 -22.20 -20.41
CA GLU A 142 1.31 -22.15 -20.31
C GLU A 142 0.85 -21.90 -18.86
N THR A 143 1.45 -22.58 -17.89
CA THR A 143 1.16 -22.38 -16.46
C THR A 143 1.51 -20.97 -16.03
N GLU A 144 2.66 -20.47 -16.50
CA GLU A 144 3.14 -19.13 -16.23
C GLU A 144 2.19 -18.06 -16.81
N LYS A 145 1.77 -18.23 -18.07
CA LYS A 145 0.82 -17.34 -18.74
C LYS A 145 -0.53 -17.34 -18.02
N ASN A 146 -1.05 -18.52 -17.68
CA ASN A 146 -2.31 -18.64 -16.94
C ASN A 146 -2.22 -17.96 -15.58
N ALA A 147 -1.11 -18.12 -14.84
CA ALA A 147 -0.90 -17.45 -13.57
C ALA A 147 -0.87 -15.92 -13.69
N CYS A 148 -0.17 -15.39 -14.70
CA CYS A 148 -0.17 -13.96 -15.00
C CYS A 148 -1.59 -13.44 -15.28
N THR A 149 -2.37 -14.14 -16.11
CA THR A 149 -3.76 -13.78 -16.41
C THR A 149 -4.65 -13.86 -15.15
N ALA A 150 -4.52 -14.89 -14.33
CA ALA A 150 -5.25 -15.01 -13.07
C ALA A 150 -4.93 -13.85 -12.11
N LEU A 151 -3.66 -13.43 -12.05
CA LEU A 151 -3.23 -12.32 -11.20
C LEU A 151 -3.81 -10.99 -11.70
N GLU A 152 -3.81 -10.75 -13.01
CA GLU A 152 -4.41 -9.55 -13.60
C GLU A 152 -5.93 -9.45 -13.36
N LEU A 153 -6.63 -10.57 -13.48
CA LEU A 153 -8.08 -10.63 -13.23
C LEU A 153 -8.44 -10.52 -11.74
N SER A 154 -7.59 -11.07 -10.85
CA SER A 154 -7.83 -11.07 -9.40
C SER A 154 -7.45 -9.74 -8.71
N CYS A 155 -6.73 -8.85 -9.38
CA CYS A 155 -6.36 -7.55 -8.82
C CYS A 155 -7.60 -6.66 -8.65
N HIS A 156 -7.89 -6.13 -7.45
CA HIS A 156 -9.06 -5.26 -7.20
C HIS A 156 -8.67 -4.02 -6.38
N PRO A 157 -9.28 -2.85 -6.65
CA PRO A 157 -9.10 -1.69 -5.80
C PRO A 157 -9.47 -1.99 -4.35
N ASN A 158 -8.65 -1.53 -3.40
CA ASN A 158 -8.89 -1.70 -1.97
C ASN A 158 -9.15 -0.36 -1.31
N HIS A 159 -10.36 0.16 -1.49
CA HIS A 159 -10.80 1.43 -0.91
C HIS A 159 -10.95 1.37 0.61
N GLU A 160 -11.33 0.21 1.18
CA GLU A 160 -11.44 0.04 2.63
C GLU A 160 -10.12 0.30 3.34
N ARG A 161 -9.02 -0.18 2.76
CA ARG A 161 -7.67 0.07 3.28
C ARG A 161 -7.28 1.54 3.18
N CYS A 162 -7.63 2.23 2.09
CA CYS A 162 -7.44 3.67 1.98
C CYS A 162 -8.19 4.42 3.07
N ILE A 163 -9.47 4.08 3.29
CA ILE A 163 -10.31 4.68 4.33
C ILE A 163 -9.71 4.46 5.71
N ALA A 164 -9.24 3.25 6.01
CA ALA A 164 -8.59 2.95 7.29
C ALA A 164 -7.32 3.78 7.50
N LEU A 165 -6.45 3.88 6.49
CA LEU A 165 -5.21 4.66 6.57
C LEU A 165 -5.48 6.16 6.71
N LEU A 166 -6.41 6.71 5.91
CA LEU A 166 -6.79 8.13 5.98
C LEU A 166 -7.45 8.48 7.32
N SER A 167 -8.30 7.60 7.84
CA SER A 167 -8.92 7.78 9.16
C SER A 167 -7.87 7.82 10.26
N SER A 168 -6.92 6.89 10.25
CA SER A 168 -5.80 6.87 11.19
C SER A 168 -4.90 8.11 11.05
N ALA A 169 -4.58 8.53 9.83
CA ALA A 169 -3.82 9.75 9.57
C ALA A 169 -4.53 11.00 10.12
N MET A 170 -5.84 11.12 9.87
CA MET A 170 -6.69 12.21 10.36
C MET A 170 -6.67 12.30 11.90
N LEU A 171 -6.76 11.16 12.60
CA LEU A 171 -6.68 11.11 14.07
C LEU A 171 -5.33 11.62 14.58
N GLN A 172 -4.23 11.26 13.91
CA GLN A 172 -2.90 11.76 14.25
C GLN A 172 -2.81 13.27 14.00
N PHE A 173 -3.27 13.80 12.86
CA PHE A 173 -3.25 15.24 12.61
C PHE A 173 -4.11 16.03 13.60
N LYS A 174 -5.26 15.47 14.03
CA LYS A 174 -6.06 16.05 15.11
C LYS A 174 -5.28 16.10 16.43
N LYS A 175 -4.60 15.01 16.80
CA LYS A 175 -3.77 14.90 18.02
C LYS A 175 -2.67 15.97 18.06
N TYR A 176 -2.01 16.21 16.93
CA TYR A 176 -0.92 17.19 16.82
C TYR A 176 -1.37 18.60 16.39
N LYS A 177 -2.67 18.88 16.40
CA LYS A 177 -3.28 20.20 16.09
C LYS A 177 -2.99 20.70 14.66
N CYS A 178 -2.76 19.79 13.71
CA CYS A 178 -2.50 20.08 12.30
C CYS A 178 -3.81 20.24 11.51
N GLN A 179 -4.58 21.30 11.76
CA GLN A 179 -5.94 21.50 11.23
C GLN A 179 -6.04 21.44 9.70
N ARG A 180 -5.09 22.06 8.98
CA ARG A 180 -5.06 22.05 7.51
C ARG A 180 -4.97 20.63 6.96
N MET A 181 -4.10 19.80 7.55
CA MET A 181 -3.92 18.41 7.12
C MET A 181 -5.08 17.53 7.54
N GLN A 182 -5.68 17.77 8.71
CA GLN A 182 -6.90 17.08 9.12
C GLN A 182 -8.03 17.29 8.10
N ARG A 183 -8.29 18.53 7.67
CA ARG A 183 -9.31 18.83 6.65
C ARG A 183 -8.98 18.20 5.30
N TYR A 184 -7.71 18.21 4.91
CA TYR A 184 -7.26 17.54 3.70
C TYR A 184 -7.51 16.02 3.75
N MET A 185 -7.27 15.35 4.89
CA MET A 185 -7.61 13.93 5.04
C MET A 185 -9.11 13.67 4.94
N MET A 186 -9.95 14.57 5.46
CA MET A 186 -11.41 14.48 5.32
C MET A 186 -11.85 14.58 3.86
N LEU A 187 -11.25 15.48 3.07
CA LEU A 187 -11.54 15.58 1.64
C LEU A 187 -11.20 14.27 0.91
N LEU A 188 -10.02 13.72 1.18
CA LEU A 188 -9.62 12.44 0.59
C LEU A 188 -10.56 11.29 1.04
N LEU A 189 -10.99 11.27 2.30
CA LEU A 189 -11.97 10.29 2.79
C LEU A 189 -13.30 10.39 2.05
N SER A 190 -13.80 11.60 1.77
CA SER A 190 -15.04 11.74 1.00
C SER A 190 -14.91 11.16 -0.41
N ASP A 191 -13.77 11.34 -1.08
CA ASP A 191 -13.53 10.74 -2.40
C ASP A 191 -13.57 9.21 -2.34
N GLU A 192 -12.94 8.59 -1.34
CA GLU A 192 -12.95 7.13 -1.19
C GLU A 192 -14.36 6.59 -0.90
N TYR A 193 -15.14 7.31 -0.08
CA TYR A 193 -16.53 6.93 0.17
C TYR A 193 -17.39 7.02 -1.10
N CYS A 194 -17.17 8.04 -1.94
CA CYS A 194 -17.82 8.14 -3.25
C CYS A 194 -17.42 6.97 -4.17
N ALA A 195 -16.13 6.62 -4.22
CA ALA A 195 -15.63 5.50 -5.02
C ALA A 195 -16.25 4.15 -4.59
N MET A 196 -16.56 3.98 -3.31
CA MET A 196 -17.26 2.81 -2.75
C MET A 196 -18.80 2.87 -2.91
N GLY A 197 -19.35 3.91 -3.54
CA GLY A 197 -20.80 4.12 -3.66
C GLY A 197 -21.49 4.54 -2.35
N GLN A 198 -20.74 4.87 -1.29
CA GLN A 198 -21.26 5.29 0.02
C GLN A 198 -21.52 6.81 0.06
N ASN A 199 -22.36 7.31 -0.86
CA ASN A 199 -22.58 8.73 -1.10
C ASN A 199 -23.07 9.50 0.13
N VAL A 200 -23.89 8.87 0.99
CA VAL A 200 -24.39 9.49 2.23
C VAL A 200 -23.24 9.81 3.19
N LYS A 201 -22.28 8.88 3.35
CA LYS A 201 -21.10 9.11 4.21
C LYS A 201 -20.16 10.15 3.60
N ALA A 202 -19.97 10.11 2.28
CA ALA A 202 -19.17 11.10 1.59
C ALA A 202 -19.72 12.53 1.81
N LEU A 203 -21.03 12.72 1.63
CA LEU A 203 -21.69 14.01 1.86
C LEU A 203 -21.55 14.48 3.31
N GLN A 204 -21.74 13.58 4.29
CA GLN A 204 -21.57 13.91 5.70
C GLN A 204 -20.15 14.41 6.02
N VAL A 205 -19.12 13.76 5.46
CA VAL A 205 -17.73 14.19 5.65
C VAL A 205 -17.49 15.53 4.97
N TRP A 206 -18.00 15.72 3.76
CA TRP A 206 -17.84 16.95 2.98
C TRP A 206 -18.48 18.17 3.66
N LEU A 207 -19.72 18.04 4.17
CA LEU A 207 -20.41 19.10 4.90
C LEU A 207 -19.62 19.56 6.14
N ARG A 208 -18.95 18.63 6.84
CA ARG A 208 -18.12 18.97 8.01
C ARG A 208 -16.88 19.78 7.64
N ILE A 209 -16.40 19.72 6.39
CA ILE A 209 -15.25 20.50 5.92
C ILE A 209 -15.65 21.97 5.71
N GLN A 210 -16.87 22.23 5.22
CA GLN A 210 -17.35 23.60 4.91
C GLN A 210 -17.76 24.41 6.14
N ILE A 211 -18.17 23.74 7.22
CA ILE A 211 -18.72 24.39 8.42
C ILE A 211 -17.61 24.83 9.40
N GLN A 212 -16.36 24.40 9.22
CA GLN A 212 -15.23 24.67 10.12
C GLN A 212 -14.22 25.65 9.51
#